data_AF-W1YS87-F1
#
_entry.id   AF-W1YS87-F1
#
_cell.length_a   1.000
_cell.length_b   1.000
_cell.length_c   1.000
_cell.angle_alpha   90.00
_cell.angle_beta   90.00
_cell.angle_gamma   90.00
#
_symmetry.space_group_name_H-M   'P 1'
#
loop_
_entity.id
_entity.type
_entity.pdbx_description
1 polymer ?
#
loop_
_entity_poly.entity_id
_entity_poly.type
_entity_poly.pdbx_seq_one_letter_code
_entity_poly.pdbx_strand_id
1 'polypeptide(L)'
;DAWSRPDIPLHALAMLKTAREGIEPDQPGVVGPIKQIEALQQKGFPLAYVGDVVGTGSSRKSATNSVLWFMGDDIPHVPNKRGGGLCLGGKIAPIFFNTMEDAGA
;
A
#
# COMPACT_ATOMS: atom_id res chain seq x y z
N ASP A 1 -7.12 -6.37 -9.49
CA ASP A 1 -6.61 -6.15 -10.86
C ASP A 1 -5.34 -6.96 -11.09
N ALA A 2 -5.44 -8.29 -11.21
CA ALA A 2 -4.25 -9.16 -11.20
C ALA A 2 -3.32 -8.96 -12.41
N TRP A 3 -3.88 -8.55 -13.56
CA TRP A 3 -3.15 -8.35 -14.81
C TRP A 3 -2.16 -7.18 -14.75
N SER A 4 -2.42 -6.16 -13.92
CA SER A 4 -1.57 -4.96 -13.81
C SER A 4 -0.46 -5.09 -12.78
N ARG A 5 -0.38 -6.19 -12.02
CA ARG A 5 0.59 -6.37 -10.92
C ARG A 5 2.06 -6.08 -11.25
N PRO A 6 2.58 -6.35 -12.46
CA PRO A 6 3.96 -6.02 -12.80
C PRO A 6 4.23 -4.52 -12.90
N ASP A 7 3.21 -3.72 -13.21
CA ASP A 7 3.26 -2.26 -13.26
C ASP A 7 2.80 -1.70 -11.90
N ILE A 8 3.77 -1.46 -11.01
CA ILE A 8 3.49 -1.06 -9.62
C ILE A 8 2.71 0.26 -9.53
N PRO A 9 3.11 1.36 -10.19
CA PRO A 9 2.36 2.60 -10.17
C PRO A 9 0.90 2.42 -10.64
N LEU A 10 0.70 1.68 -11.73
CA LEU A 10 -0.64 1.41 -12.27
C LEU A 10 -1.47 0.54 -11.31
N HIS A 11 -0.88 -0.52 -10.77
CA HIS A 11 -1.56 -1.42 -9.85
C HIS A 11 -1.94 -0.74 -8.53
N ALA A 12 -1.11 0.18 -8.05
CA ALA A 12 -1.36 0.94 -6.83
C ALA A 12 -2.67 1.74 -6.88
N LEU A 13 -3.10 2.21 -8.06
CA LEU A 13 -4.40 2.88 -8.22
C LEU A 13 -5.58 2.02 -7.75
N ALA A 14 -5.47 0.69 -7.82
CA ALA A 14 -6.52 -0.24 -7.41
C ALA A 14 -6.53 -0.52 -5.89
N MET A 15 -5.54 -0.04 -5.13
CA MET A 15 -5.44 -0.24 -3.69
C MET A 15 -6.66 0.36 -2.99
N LEU A 16 -7.36 -0.44 -2.18
CA LEU A 16 -8.53 0.01 -1.41
C LEU A 16 -9.65 0.66 -2.27
N LYS A 17 -9.76 0.32 -3.56
CA LYS A 17 -10.81 0.85 -4.45
C LYS A 17 -12.24 0.47 -4.05
N THR A 18 -12.41 -0.56 -3.23
CA THR A 18 -13.70 -0.92 -2.64
C THR A 18 -13.89 -0.17 -1.34
N ALA A 19 -14.94 0.66 -1.29
CA ALA A 19 -15.29 1.47 -0.13
C ALA A 19 -15.46 0.61 1.13
N ARG A 20 -15.04 1.16 2.26
CA ARG A 20 -15.13 0.57 3.60
C ARG A 20 -15.15 1.70 4.63
N GLU A 21 -15.48 1.37 5.87
CA GLU A 21 -15.49 2.36 6.95
C GLU A 21 -14.16 3.13 7.04
N GLY A 22 -14.24 4.46 7.05
CA GLY A 22 -13.08 5.37 7.13
C GLY A 22 -12.24 5.50 5.86
N ILE A 23 -12.57 4.80 4.77
CA ILE A 23 -11.84 4.86 3.50
C ILE A 23 -12.79 5.24 2.36
N GLU A 24 -12.50 6.36 1.72
CA GLU A 24 -13.30 6.93 0.63
C GLU A 24 -12.51 6.85 -0.69
N PRO A 25 -12.80 5.87 -1.56
CA PRO A 25 -12.10 5.75 -2.84
C PRO A 25 -12.45 6.91 -3.78
N ASP A 26 -11.46 7.43 -4.51
CA ASP A 26 -11.65 8.54 -5.45
C ASP A 26 -12.63 8.17 -6.58
N GLN A 27 -12.59 6.90 -7.02
CA GLN A 27 -13.57 6.33 -7.95
C GLN A 27 -13.95 4.92 -7.47
N PRO A 28 -15.08 4.75 -6.76
CA PRO A 28 -15.47 3.46 -6.18
C PRO A 28 -15.44 2.30 -7.18
N GLY A 29 -14.70 1.25 -6.85
CA GLY A 29 -14.50 0.06 -7.68
C GLY A 29 -13.38 0.15 -8.71
N VAL A 30 -12.81 1.35 -8.92
CA VAL A 30 -11.79 1.62 -9.96
C VAL A 30 -10.51 2.17 -9.35
N VAL A 31 -10.59 3.31 -8.64
CA VAL A 31 -9.45 4.03 -8.06
C VAL A 31 -9.62 4.15 -6.54
N GLY A 32 -8.55 3.86 -5.83
CA GLY A 32 -8.42 3.97 -4.37
C GLY A 32 -8.49 5.39 -3.81
N PRO A 33 -8.27 5.55 -2.50
CA PRO A 33 -8.39 6.82 -1.77
C PRO A 33 -7.14 7.71 -1.93
N ILE A 34 -6.75 8.04 -3.15
CA ILE A 34 -5.48 8.74 -3.43
C ILE A 34 -5.50 10.15 -2.81
N LYS A 35 -6.59 10.90 -2.99
CA LYS A 35 -6.73 12.24 -2.40
C LYS A 35 -6.68 12.22 -0.87
N GLN A 36 -7.25 11.19 -0.25
CA GLN A 36 -7.21 11.02 1.21
C GLN A 36 -5.78 10.78 1.69
N ILE A 37 -5.01 9.94 0.98
CA ILE A 37 -3.58 9.69 1.27
C ILE A 37 -2.76 10.98 1.10
N GLU A 38 -2.92 11.69 0.00
CA GLU A 38 -2.20 12.95 -0.28
C GLU A 38 -2.50 14.02 0.77
N ALA A 39 -3.77 14.17 1.18
CA ALA A 39 -4.17 15.11 2.22
C ALA A 39 -3.51 14.77 3.58
N LEU A 40 -3.26 13.49 3.88
CA LEU A 40 -2.52 13.08 5.07
C LEU A 40 -1.01 13.37 4.94
N GLN A 41 -0.42 13.14 3.77
CA GLN A 41 1.00 13.45 3.49
C GLN A 41 1.30 14.94 3.62
N GLN A 42 0.35 15.82 3.30
CA GLN A 42 0.49 17.28 3.45
C GLN A 42 0.73 17.72 4.90
N LYS A 43 0.49 16.86 5.90
CA LYS A 43 0.84 17.14 7.30
C LYS A 43 2.34 17.11 7.57
N GLY A 44 3.17 16.72 6.59
CA GLY A 44 4.63 16.79 6.66
C GLY A 44 5.31 15.61 7.36
N PHE A 45 4.59 14.51 7.57
CA PHE A 45 5.11 13.30 8.21
C PHE A 45 4.93 12.07 7.30
N PRO A 46 5.82 11.07 7.38
CA PRO A 46 5.60 9.78 6.75
C PRO A 46 4.31 9.12 7.23
N LEU A 47 3.68 8.34 6.36
CA LEU A 47 2.45 7.62 6.67
C LEU A 47 2.73 6.21 7.20
N ALA A 48 1.81 5.71 8.01
CA ALA A 48 1.80 4.38 8.58
C ALA A 48 0.58 3.60 8.07
N TYR A 49 0.77 2.38 7.55
CA TYR A 49 -0.36 1.52 7.23
C TYR A 49 -0.80 0.75 8.48
N VAL A 50 -1.99 1.09 9.01
CA VAL A 50 -2.47 0.58 10.31
C VAL A 50 -3.76 -0.21 10.15
N GLY A 51 -3.89 -1.35 10.83
CA GLY A 51 -5.17 -2.09 10.90
C GLY A 51 -5.17 -3.24 11.92
N ASP A 52 -6.35 -3.69 12.33
CA ASP A 52 -6.49 -4.74 13.35
C ASP A 52 -5.92 -6.10 12.89
N VAL A 53 -6.24 -6.48 11.66
CA VAL A 53 -5.74 -7.70 11.01
C VAL A 53 -5.25 -7.34 9.61
N VAL A 54 -3.96 -7.50 9.36
CA VAL A 54 -3.29 -7.05 8.13
C VAL A 54 -2.70 -8.23 7.36
N GLY A 55 -2.83 -8.18 6.02
CA GLY A 55 -2.08 -9.07 5.14
C GLY A 55 -2.67 -10.46 4.92
N THR A 56 -3.92 -10.69 5.31
CA THR A 56 -4.60 -11.97 5.04
C THR A 56 -4.88 -12.16 3.55
N GLY A 57 -4.78 -13.39 3.06
CA GLY A 57 -5.03 -13.73 1.65
C GLY A 57 -3.76 -14.02 0.84
N SER A 58 -3.90 -14.10 -0.48
CA SER A 58 -2.89 -14.66 -1.39
C SER A 58 -2.06 -13.62 -2.16
N SER A 59 -2.55 -12.38 -2.33
CA SER A 59 -1.89 -11.36 -3.19
C SER A 59 -0.87 -10.51 -2.44
N ARG A 60 0.15 -11.15 -1.86
CA ARG A 60 0.99 -10.55 -0.80
C ARG A 60 2.02 -9.54 -1.31
N LYS A 61 2.74 -9.87 -2.39
CA LYS A 61 3.75 -8.96 -2.97
C LYS A 61 3.14 -7.75 -3.66
N SER A 62 2.06 -7.92 -4.41
CA SER A 62 1.40 -6.78 -5.06
C SER A 62 0.71 -5.86 -4.05
N ALA A 63 0.12 -6.42 -2.97
CA ALA A 63 -0.41 -5.61 -1.89
C ALA A 63 0.68 -4.80 -1.18
N THR A 64 1.82 -5.43 -0.87
CA THR A 64 2.99 -4.74 -0.28
C THR A 64 3.48 -3.62 -1.21
N ASN A 65 3.68 -3.92 -2.49
CA ASN A 65 4.09 -2.92 -3.47
C ASN A 65 3.13 -1.71 -3.53
N SER A 66 1.82 -1.93 -3.47
CA SER A 66 0.85 -0.83 -3.47
C SER A 66 0.93 0.03 -2.22
N VAL A 67 1.09 -0.58 -1.04
CA VAL A 67 1.28 0.18 0.22
C VAL A 67 2.56 1.01 0.14
N LEU A 68 3.68 0.38 -0.23
CA LEU A 68 4.99 1.05 -0.29
C LEU A 68 5.06 2.08 -1.41
N TRP A 69 4.29 1.92 -2.48
CA TRP A 69 4.19 2.94 -3.52
C TRP A 69 3.70 4.29 -2.95
N PHE A 70 2.72 4.25 -2.04
CA PHE A 70 2.16 5.46 -1.43
C PHE A 70 2.87 5.89 -0.14
N MET A 71 3.46 4.96 0.61
CA MET A 71 3.93 5.21 1.98
C MET A 71 5.42 4.91 2.21
N GLY A 72 6.11 4.39 1.20
CA GLY A 72 7.54 4.10 1.25
C GLY A 72 8.39 5.17 0.55
N ASP A 73 9.68 4.85 0.44
CA ASP A 73 10.72 5.73 -0.06
C ASP A 73 11.20 5.29 -1.45
N ASP A 74 11.65 6.26 -2.25
CA ASP A 74 12.27 6.01 -3.54
C ASP A 74 13.61 5.28 -3.38
N ILE A 75 13.86 4.28 -4.23
CA ILE A 75 15.11 3.54 -4.25
C ILE A 75 16.02 4.18 -5.31
N PRO A 76 17.25 4.64 -4.96
CA PRO A 76 18.14 5.29 -5.92
C PRO A 76 18.37 4.43 -7.17
N HIS A 77 18.15 5.05 -8.34
CA HIS A 77 18.34 4.43 -9.66
C HIS A 77 17.44 3.23 -9.99
N VAL A 78 16.42 2.95 -9.18
CA VAL A 78 15.45 1.86 -9.44
C VAL A 78 14.07 2.47 -9.73
N PRO A 79 13.65 2.54 -11.01
CA PRO A 79 12.38 3.16 -11.35
C PRO A 79 11.18 2.31 -10.92
N ASN A 80 10.05 2.97 -10.67
CA ASN A 80 8.74 2.36 -10.43
C ASN A 80 8.72 1.31 -9.30
N LYS A 81 9.58 1.48 -8.29
CA LYS A 81 9.63 0.64 -7.10
C LYS A 81 10.03 1.49 -5.90
N ARG A 82 9.38 1.22 -4.77
CA ARG A 82 9.66 1.82 -3.47
C ARG A 82 9.91 0.73 -2.42
N GLY A 83 10.67 1.08 -1.40
CA GLY A 83 10.94 0.26 -0.21
C GLY A 83 10.67 1.07 1.06
N GLY A 84 11.09 0.61 2.23
CA GLY A 84 10.91 1.38 3.46
C GLY A 84 9.46 1.39 3.94
N GLY A 85 9.03 2.49 4.56
CA GLY A 85 7.69 2.63 5.12
C GLY A 85 7.52 1.89 6.45
N LEU A 86 6.29 1.89 6.99
CA LEU A 86 5.99 1.20 8.24
C LEU A 86 4.56 0.67 8.28
N CYS A 87 4.37 -0.52 8.85
CA CYS A 87 3.06 -1.14 9.02
C CYS A 87 2.85 -1.61 10.45
N LEU A 88 1.72 -1.19 11.02
CA LEU A 88 1.31 -1.53 12.38
C LEU A 88 0.04 -2.37 12.31
N GLY A 89 0.00 -3.49 13.01
CA GLY A 89 -1.24 -4.23 13.13
C GLY A 89 -1.35 -5.06 14.39
N GLY A 90 -2.59 -5.20 14.89
CA GLY A 90 -2.88 -6.06 16.03
C GLY A 90 -2.54 -7.53 15.75
N LYS A 91 -2.74 -7.95 14.49
CA LYS A 91 -2.26 -9.23 13.95
C LYS A 91 -1.83 -9.07 12.50
N ILE A 92 -0.58 -9.45 12.21
CA ILE A 92 -0.02 -9.42 10.85
C ILE A 92 0.14 -10.87 10.36
N ALA A 93 -0.40 -11.19 9.19
CA ALA A 93 -0.25 -12.52 8.61
C ALA A 93 1.23 -12.82 8.30
N PRO A 94 1.78 -14.00 8.65
CA PRO A 94 3.22 -14.25 8.60
C PRO A 94 3.90 -13.98 7.25
N ILE A 95 3.22 -14.32 6.15
CA ILE A 95 3.81 -14.16 4.83
C ILE A 95 3.79 -12.69 4.40
N PHE A 96 2.78 -11.92 4.83
CA PHE A 96 2.76 -10.49 4.61
C PHE A 96 3.83 -9.80 5.47
N PHE A 97 4.01 -10.22 6.72
CA PHE A 97 5.09 -9.77 7.60
C PHE A 97 6.45 -9.92 6.92
N ASN A 98 6.81 -11.13 6.47
CA ASN A 98 8.09 -11.36 5.79
C ASN A 98 8.20 -10.54 4.49
N THR A 99 7.10 -10.36 3.75
CA THR A 99 7.13 -9.57 2.50
C THR A 99 7.41 -8.09 2.77
N MET A 100 6.88 -7.54 3.87
CA MET A 100 7.16 -6.17 4.32
C MET A 100 8.62 -6.05 4.76
N GLU A 101 9.09 -6.97 5.61
CA GLU A 101 10.48 -7.03 6.09
C GLU A 101 11.49 -7.14 4.93
N ASP A 102 11.26 -8.05 3.98
CA ASP A 102 12.09 -8.24 2.78
C ASP A 102 12.12 -6.99 1.87
N ALA A 103 11.10 -6.13 1.96
CA ALA A 103 11.00 -4.87 1.21
C ALA A 103 11.57 -3.67 1.98
N GLY A 104 12.08 -3.88 3.20
CA GLY A 104 12.70 -2.87 4.06
C GLY A 104 11.72 -2.05 4.89
N ALA A 105 10.48 -2.54 5.08
CA ALA A 105 9.39 -1.88 5.80
C ALA A 105 9.25 -2.33 7.27
#